data_AF-Q1J0S5-F1
#
_entry.id   AF-Q1J0S5-F1
#
_cell.length_a   1.000
_cell.length_b   1.000
_cell.length_c   1.000
_cell.angle_alpha   90.00
_cell.angle_beta   90.00
_cell.angle_gamma   90.00
#
_symmetry.space_group_name_H-M   'P 1'
#
loop_
_entity.id
_entity.type
_entity.pdbx_description
1 polymer ?
#
loop_
_entity_poly.entity_id
_entity_poly.type
_entity_poly.pdbx_seq_one_letter_code
_entity_poly.pdbx_strand_id
1 'polypeptide(L)'
;MTAAALGILSPEEEARVQAALEADPALRARLRADQEALTALVEALPPAEPPAGAEDRLMARLAAEREREASPLPAAAPRRWTFWLPLAGLGLAAVLALTFVLRPPADPLRHYARVPGATTQAVTSKGSVVGQLVRLPDGRVYLHLNQPAAAGRAYQMWRIQGSQPISLGMFEGQGFLLSGLPAGATIAVSVEPPGGSPQPTTTPILVQQL
;
A
#
# COMPACT_ATOMS: atom_id res chain seq x y z
N MET A 1 7.24 24.27 -5.78
CA MET A 1 6.28 23.43 -5.03
C MET A 1 4.95 23.31 -5.75
N THR A 2 4.33 24.42 -6.18
CA THR A 2 3.06 24.39 -6.94
C THR A 2 3.07 23.53 -8.21
N ALA A 3 4.14 23.56 -9.01
CA ALA A 3 4.28 22.68 -10.18
C ALA A 3 4.36 21.18 -9.81
N ALA A 4 4.96 20.87 -8.65
CA ALA A 4 4.97 19.53 -8.09
C ALA A 4 3.57 19.12 -7.59
N ALA A 5 2.85 20.04 -6.94
CA ALA A 5 1.49 19.82 -6.46
C ALA A 5 0.50 19.57 -7.62
N LEU A 6 0.72 20.23 -8.77
CA LEU A 6 -0.06 20.05 -10.00
C LEU A 6 0.36 18.83 -10.84
N GLY A 7 1.46 18.13 -10.48
CA GLY A 7 1.94 16.98 -11.24
C GLY A 7 2.44 17.30 -12.65
N ILE A 8 2.97 18.51 -12.88
CA ILE A 8 3.41 18.99 -14.20
C ILE A 8 4.94 19.06 -14.34
N LEU A 9 5.66 18.26 -13.54
CA LEU A 9 7.11 18.22 -13.56
C LEU A 9 7.59 17.26 -14.65
N SER A 10 8.74 17.57 -15.25
CA SER A 10 9.49 16.57 -16.02
C SER A 10 10.11 15.49 -15.11
N PRO A 11 10.45 14.30 -15.62
CA PRO A 11 11.05 13.24 -14.81
C PRO A 11 12.33 13.67 -14.05
N GLU A 12 13.14 14.54 -14.65
CA GLU A 12 14.35 15.09 -14.02
C GLU A 12 14.03 16.08 -12.89
N GLU A 13 12.94 16.84 -13.01
CA GLU A 13 12.47 17.75 -11.97
C GLU A 13 11.80 16.98 -10.84
N GLU A 14 11.04 15.93 -11.14
CA GLU A 14 10.45 15.03 -10.14
C GLU A 14 11.54 14.41 -9.27
N ALA A 15 12.60 13.87 -9.86
CA ALA A 15 13.72 13.28 -9.12
C ALA A 15 14.39 14.30 -8.18
N ARG A 16 14.58 15.54 -8.65
CA ARG A 16 15.16 16.62 -7.82
C ARG A 16 14.25 17.05 -6.69
N VAL A 17 12.95 17.20 -6.96
CA VAL A 17 11.95 17.53 -5.95
C VAL A 17 11.83 16.41 -4.92
N GLN A 18 11.83 15.15 -5.34
CA GLN A 18 11.77 13.99 -4.46
C GLN A 18 12.97 13.95 -3.50
N ALA A 19 14.20 14.13 -4.02
CA ALA A 19 15.40 14.21 -3.18
C ALA A 19 15.33 15.37 -2.18
N ALA A 20 14.83 16.54 -2.59
CA ALA A 20 14.65 17.68 -1.71
C ALA A 20 13.60 17.44 -0.61
N LEU A 21 12.50 16.76 -0.95
CA LEU A 21 11.46 16.37 0.01
C LEU A 21 12.00 15.37 1.04
N GLU A 22 12.84 14.42 0.64
CA GLU A 22 13.44 13.48 1.59
C GLU A 22 14.31 14.22 2.62
N ALA A 23 15.11 15.18 2.16
CA ALA A 23 16.02 15.96 3.00
C ALA A 23 15.32 16.96 3.94
N ASP A 24 14.19 17.57 3.53
CA ASP A 24 13.57 18.68 4.26
C ASP A 24 12.08 18.45 4.63
N PRO A 25 11.77 18.24 5.93
CA PRO A 25 10.39 18.16 6.41
C PRO A 25 9.52 19.40 6.15
N ALA A 26 10.11 20.60 6.11
CA ALA A 26 9.36 21.83 5.85
C ALA A 26 8.86 21.88 4.40
N LEU A 27 9.66 21.38 3.44
CA LEU A 27 9.22 21.23 2.05
C LEU A 27 8.09 20.22 1.92
N ARG A 28 8.11 19.12 2.68
CA ARG A 28 6.99 18.16 2.72
C ARG A 28 5.70 18.80 3.25
N ALA A 29 5.79 19.57 4.33
CA ALA A 29 4.64 20.29 4.87
C ALA A 29 4.08 21.31 3.86
N ARG A 30 4.96 22.01 3.13
CA ARG A 30 4.55 22.96 2.09
C ARG A 30 3.87 22.27 0.91
N LEU A 31 4.39 21.13 0.44
CA LEU A 31 3.75 20.35 -0.62
C LEU A 31 2.35 19.88 -0.20
N ARG A 32 2.20 19.40 1.03
CA ARG A 32 0.92 18.97 1.57
C ARG A 32 -0.09 20.11 1.60
N ALA A 33 0.31 21.29 2.08
CA ALA A 33 -0.56 22.47 2.08
C ALA A 33 -0.99 22.89 0.66
N ASP A 34 -0.07 22.84 -0.31
CA ASP A 34 -0.38 23.12 -1.71
C ASP A 34 -1.37 22.07 -2.28
N GLN A 35 -1.23 20.78 -1.94
CA GLN A 35 -2.15 19.70 -2.35
C GLN A 35 -3.54 19.86 -1.72
N GLU A 36 -3.61 20.18 -0.42
CA GLU A 36 -4.88 20.43 0.28
C GLU A 36 -5.65 21.60 -0.34
N ALA A 37 -4.94 22.68 -0.70
CA ALA A 37 -5.54 23.81 -1.41
C ALA A 37 -6.11 23.41 -2.78
N LEU A 38 -5.41 22.55 -3.54
CA LEU A 38 -5.91 22.03 -4.81
C LEU A 38 -7.12 21.10 -4.63
N THR A 39 -7.11 20.24 -3.62
CA THR A 39 -8.25 19.36 -3.29
C THR A 39 -9.50 20.18 -2.97
N ALA A 40 -9.36 21.27 -2.20
CA ALA A 40 -10.48 22.17 -1.90
C ALA A 40 -11.12 22.77 -3.16
N LEU A 41 -10.33 23.04 -4.21
CA LEU A 41 -10.86 23.50 -5.50
C LEU A 41 -11.64 22.39 -6.23
N VAL A 42 -11.16 21.15 -6.17
CA VAL A 42 -11.84 20.00 -6.79
C VAL A 42 -13.16 19.70 -6.09
N GLU A 43 -13.20 19.77 -4.76
CA GLU A 43 -14.42 19.56 -3.97
C GLU A 43 -15.50 20.62 -4.22
N ALA A 44 -15.10 21.82 -4.66
CA ALA A 44 -16.03 22.88 -5.03
C ALA A 44 -16.66 22.69 -6.42
N LEU A 45 -16.17 21.74 -7.22
CA LEU A 45 -16.75 21.44 -8.53
C LEU A 45 -18.07 20.68 -8.38
N PRO A 46 -19.06 20.92 -9.26
CA PRO A 46 -20.27 20.12 -9.27
C PRO A 46 -19.95 18.65 -9.60
N PRO A 47 -20.64 17.68 -8.98
CA PRO A 47 -20.46 16.27 -9.32
C PRO A 47 -20.80 16.04 -10.80
N ALA A 48 -19.90 15.39 -11.52
CA ALA A 48 -20.10 15.00 -12.92
C ALA A 48 -20.35 13.50 -12.99
N GLU A 49 -21.38 13.09 -13.73
CA GLU A 49 -21.64 11.66 -13.96
C GLU A 49 -20.54 11.06 -14.85
N PRO A 50 -19.97 9.90 -14.48
CA PRO A 50 -19.02 9.21 -15.35
C PRO A 50 -19.74 8.73 -16.62
N PRO A 51 -19.03 8.65 -17.77
CA PRO A 51 -19.61 8.10 -19.00
C PRO A 51 -20.18 6.69 -18.78
N ALA A 52 -21.28 6.37 -19.47
CA ALA A 52 -21.90 5.04 -19.37
C ALA A 52 -20.88 3.90 -19.58
N GLY A 53 -20.95 2.88 -18.71
CA GLY A 53 -20.04 1.74 -18.73
C GLY A 53 -18.58 2.06 -18.37
N ALA A 54 -18.29 3.21 -17.76
CA ALA A 54 -16.93 3.53 -17.28
C ALA A 54 -16.43 2.51 -16.25
N GLU A 55 -17.29 2.11 -15.31
CA GLU A 55 -16.98 1.10 -14.28
C GLU A 55 -16.70 -0.26 -14.92
N ASP A 56 -17.59 -0.75 -15.78
CA ASP A 56 -17.42 -2.03 -16.47
C ASP A 56 -16.11 -2.08 -17.27
N ARG A 57 -15.79 -1.00 -17.99
CA ARG A 57 -14.53 -0.89 -18.75
C ARG A 57 -13.30 -0.89 -17.84
N LEU A 58 -13.36 -0.21 -16.69
CA LEU A 58 -12.28 -0.20 -15.71
C LEU A 58 -12.08 -1.59 -15.10
N MET A 59 -13.16 -2.25 -14.70
CA MET A 59 -13.13 -3.59 -14.11
C MET A 59 -12.63 -4.64 -15.09
N ALA A 60 -13.06 -4.59 -16.35
CA ALA A 60 -12.55 -5.44 -17.40
C ALA A 60 -11.04 -5.24 -17.64
N ARG A 61 -10.56 -3.99 -17.62
CA ARG A 61 -9.14 -3.68 -17.77
C ARG A 61 -8.30 -4.21 -16.60
N LEU A 62 -8.76 -4.05 -15.36
CA LEU A 62 -8.09 -4.57 -14.17
C LEU A 62 -8.01 -6.11 -14.19
N ALA A 63 -9.06 -6.79 -14.63
CA ALA A 63 -9.05 -8.25 -14.79
C ALA A 63 -8.00 -8.69 -15.82
N ALA A 64 -7.97 -8.03 -16.99
CA ALA A 64 -6.99 -8.33 -18.04
C ALA A 64 -5.54 -8.05 -17.62
N GLU A 65 -5.29 -7.00 -16.83
CA GLU A 65 -3.95 -6.71 -16.29
C GLU A 65 -3.51 -7.80 -15.29
N ARG A 66 -4.40 -8.25 -14.39
CA ARG A 66 -4.13 -9.38 -13.48
C ARG A 66 -3.86 -10.68 -14.22
N GLU A 67 -4.59 -10.97 -15.29
CA GLU A 67 -4.37 -12.17 -16.11
C GLU A 67 -3.02 -12.13 -16.85
N ARG A 68 -2.55 -10.94 -17.27
CA ARG A 68 -1.23 -10.76 -17.89
C ARG A 68 -0.09 -10.95 -16.90
N GLU A 69 -0.24 -10.44 -15.68
CA GLU A 69 0.73 -10.66 -14.59
C GLU A 69 0.74 -12.12 -14.12
N ALA A 70 -0.42 -12.80 -14.15
CA ALA A 70 -0.56 -14.20 -13.76
C ALA A 70 -0.15 -15.19 -14.87
N SER A 71 0.02 -14.73 -16.11
CA SER A 71 0.44 -15.59 -17.22
C SER A 71 1.95 -15.88 -17.13
N PRO A 72 2.36 -17.14 -16.90
CA PRO A 72 3.77 -17.48 -16.93
C PRO A 72 4.31 -17.25 -18.34
N LEU A 73 5.50 -16.63 -18.42
CA LEU A 73 6.27 -16.52 -19.66
C LEU A 73 6.26 -17.88 -20.38
N PRO A 74 5.94 -17.96 -21.68
CA PRO A 74 5.96 -19.22 -22.40
C PRO A 74 7.36 -19.81 -22.27
N ALA A 75 7.44 -21.00 -21.67
CA ALA A 75 8.67 -21.78 -21.59
C ALA A 75 9.19 -21.99 -23.01
N ALA A 76 10.21 -21.21 -23.38
CA ALA A 76 10.85 -21.29 -24.67
C ALA A 76 11.43 -22.70 -24.84
N ALA A 77 10.88 -23.47 -25.79
CA ALA A 77 11.38 -24.79 -26.13
C ALA A 77 12.86 -24.71 -26.52
N PRO A 78 13.72 -25.65 -26.09
CA PRO A 78 15.15 -25.59 -26.35
C PRO A 78 15.42 -25.89 -27.82
N ARG A 79 15.51 -24.83 -28.63
CA ARG A 79 15.98 -24.89 -30.01
C ARG A 79 17.48 -25.20 -29.98
N ARG A 80 17.82 -26.47 -30.23
CA ARG A 80 19.20 -26.96 -30.33
C ARG A 80 19.91 -26.24 -31.47
N TRP A 81 20.63 -25.18 -31.14
CA TRP A 81 21.52 -24.49 -32.06
C TRP A 81 22.96 -24.83 -31.66
N THR A 82 23.49 -25.86 -32.31
CA THR A 82 24.92 -26.14 -32.31
C THR A 82 25.64 -25.00 -33.01
N PHE A 83 26.44 -24.19 -32.31
CA PHE A 83 27.59 -23.47 -32.86
C PHE A 83 28.56 -23.08 -31.72
N TRP A 84 29.84 -23.03 -32.05
CA TRP A 84 31.01 -23.15 -31.17
C TRP A 84 31.44 -21.84 -30.45
N LEU A 85 31.75 -21.94 -29.14
CA LEU A 85 32.73 -21.21 -28.26
C LEU A 85 32.77 -19.64 -28.22
N PRO A 86 33.38 -18.98 -27.18
CA PRO A 86 34.03 -19.49 -25.95
C PRO A 86 33.54 -18.90 -24.60
N LEU A 87 33.84 -19.63 -23.52
CA LEU A 87 33.59 -19.28 -22.11
C LEU A 87 34.49 -18.13 -21.63
N ALA A 88 33.96 -16.90 -21.50
CA ALA A 88 34.65 -15.84 -20.73
C ALA A 88 33.72 -14.79 -20.07
N GLY A 89 32.39 -14.92 -20.21
CA GLY A 89 31.44 -13.88 -19.74
C GLY A 89 30.40 -14.33 -18.70
N LEU A 90 30.48 -15.56 -18.18
CA LEU A 90 29.37 -16.15 -17.41
C LEU A 90 29.37 -15.84 -15.90
N GLY A 91 30.44 -15.24 -15.37
CA GLY A 91 30.58 -15.03 -13.92
C GLY A 91 29.75 -13.86 -13.37
N LEU A 92 29.76 -12.71 -14.05
CA LEU A 92 29.24 -11.47 -13.47
C LEU A 92 27.72 -11.32 -13.60
N ALA A 93 27.14 -11.79 -14.71
CA ALA A 93 25.69 -11.73 -14.94
C ALA A 93 24.91 -12.71 -14.05
N ALA A 94 25.47 -13.87 -13.75
CA ALA A 94 24.85 -14.86 -12.85
C ALA A 94 24.78 -14.34 -11.41
N VAL A 95 25.79 -13.60 -10.94
CA VAL A 95 25.79 -13.00 -9.59
C VAL A 95 24.75 -11.88 -9.47
N LEU A 96 24.59 -11.03 -10.48
CA LEU A 96 23.61 -9.93 -10.47
C LEU A 96 22.15 -10.41 -10.62
N ALA A 97 21.91 -11.47 -11.39
CA ALA A 97 20.58 -12.08 -11.47
C ALA A 97 20.21 -12.79 -10.16
N LEU A 98 21.18 -13.42 -9.51
CA LEU A 98 20.98 -14.11 -8.23
C LEU A 98 20.67 -13.12 -7.09
N THR A 99 21.30 -11.94 -7.06
CA THR A 99 21.01 -10.91 -6.05
C THR A 99 19.60 -10.31 -6.17
N PHE A 100 19.03 -10.24 -7.37
CA PHE A 100 17.67 -9.73 -7.57
C PHE A 100 16.60 -10.77 -7.21
N VAL A 101 16.86 -12.06 -7.48
CA VAL A 101 15.96 -13.18 -7.12
C VAL A 101 16.00 -13.50 -5.61
N LEU A 102 17.13 -13.26 -4.94
CA LEU A 102 17.29 -13.52 -3.50
C LEU A 102 16.94 -12.32 -2.61
N ARG A 103 16.46 -11.19 -3.15
CA ARG A 103 16.09 -10.05 -2.31
C ARG A 103 14.81 -10.44 -1.55
N PRO A 104 14.87 -10.67 -0.21
CA PRO A 104 13.67 -11.01 0.54
C PRO A 104 12.66 -9.85 0.37
N PRO A 105 11.35 -10.14 0.25
CA PRO A 105 10.35 -9.10 0.22
C PRO A 105 10.58 -8.18 1.43
N ALA A 106 10.61 -6.87 1.18
CA ALA A 106 10.85 -5.89 2.23
C ALA A 106 9.80 -6.09 3.32
N ASP A 107 10.22 -6.50 4.52
CA ASP A 107 9.35 -6.64 5.69
C ASP A 107 8.89 -5.24 6.12
N PRO A 108 7.64 -4.82 5.83
CA PRO A 108 7.21 -3.45 6.03
C PRO A 108 7.16 -3.12 7.52
N LEU A 109 6.90 -4.11 8.38
CA LEU A 109 6.91 -3.92 9.83
C LEU A 109 8.30 -3.48 10.31
N ARG A 110 9.35 -4.20 9.87
CA ARG A 110 10.74 -3.84 10.19
C ARG A 110 11.16 -2.51 9.60
N HIS A 111 10.65 -2.16 8.43
CA HIS A 111 10.92 -0.87 7.81
C HIS A 111 10.33 0.27 8.65
N TYR A 112 9.04 0.22 8.96
CA TYR A 112 8.37 1.27 9.72
C TYR A 112 8.84 1.35 11.18
N ALA A 113 9.12 0.22 11.83
CA ALA A 113 9.60 0.20 13.21
C ALA A 113 10.99 0.86 13.40
N ARG A 114 11.78 1.01 12.33
CA ARG A 114 13.10 1.66 12.35
C ARG A 114 13.07 3.14 11.99
N VAL A 115 11.92 3.67 11.59
CA VAL A 115 11.79 5.10 11.30
C VAL A 115 12.09 5.87 12.59
N PRO A 116 13.04 6.83 12.59
CA PRO A 116 13.37 7.60 13.79
C PRO A 116 12.14 8.27 14.39
N GLY A 117 11.86 8.03 15.67
CA GLY A 117 10.68 8.54 16.37
C GLY A 117 9.41 7.69 16.20
N ALA A 118 9.47 6.57 15.47
CA ALA A 118 8.35 5.63 15.45
C ALA A 118 8.20 4.92 16.80
N THR A 119 6.96 4.66 17.20
CA THR A 119 6.64 3.91 18.42
C THR A 119 5.90 2.63 18.06
N THR A 120 6.36 1.50 18.59
CA THR A 120 5.77 0.18 18.32
C THR A 120 5.07 -0.33 19.56
N GLN A 121 3.85 -0.82 19.40
CA GLN A 121 3.03 -1.37 20.47
C GLN A 121 2.41 -2.70 20.02
N ALA A 122 2.40 -3.70 20.90
CA ALA A 122 1.66 -4.93 20.66
C ALA A 122 0.15 -4.66 20.76
N VAL A 123 -0.63 -5.20 19.81
CA VAL A 123 -2.09 -5.15 19.88
C VAL A 123 -2.63 -6.49 20.35
N THR A 124 -3.53 -6.45 21.33
CA THR A 124 -4.08 -7.64 21.97
C THR A 124 -5.58 -7.74 21.76
N SER A 125 -6.08 -8.96 21.57
CA SER A 125 -7.49 -9.28 21.55
C SER A 125 -7.76 -10.48 22.44
N LYS A 126 -8.74 -10.37 23.33
CA LYS A 126 -9.09 -11.42 24.32
C LYS A 126 -7.88 -11.98 25.08
N GLY A 127 -6.91 -11.12 25.42
CA GLY A 127 -5.70 -11.50 26.16
C GLY A 127 -4.57 -12.13 25.32
N SER A 128 -4.74 -12.28 24.00
CA SER A 128 -3.70 -12.76 23.08
C SER A 128 -3.16 -11.63 22.21
N VAL A 129 -1.85 -11.63 21.95
CA VAL A 129 -1.22 -10.71 21.01
C VAL A 129 -1.60 -11.13 19.59
N VAL A 130 -2.37 -10.29 18.90
CA VAL A 130 -2.86 -10.54 17.54
C VAL A 130 -2.04 -9.82 16.48
N GLY A 131 -1.15 -8.91 16.89
CA GLY A 131 -0.36 -8.12 15.96
C GLY A 131 0.51 -7.06 16.64
N GLN A 132 1.03 -6.16 15.82
CA GLN A 132 1.79 -4.98 16.22
C GLN A 132 1.26 -3.75 15.50
N LEU A 133 1.35 -2.62 16.17
CA LEU A 133 0.99 -1.32 15.63
C LEU A 133 2.20 -0.40 15.75
N VAL A 134 2.57 0.23 14.64
CA VAL A 134 3.67 1.19 14.56
C VAL A 134 3.09 2.56 14.27
N ARG A 135 3.27 3.51 15.17
CA ARG A 135 2.93 4.92 14.93
C ARG A 135 4.17 5.63 14.39
N LEU A 136 4.01 6.29 13.26
CA LEU A 136 5.07 7.05 12.62
C LEU A 136 5.05 8.51 13.10
N PRO A 137 6.20 9.21 13.06
CA PRO A 137 6.28 10.62 13.45
C PRO A 137 5.43 11.57 12.62
N ASP A 138 5.07 11.16 11.40
CA ASP A 138 4.24 11.93 10.47
C ASP A 138 2.73 11.74 10.69
N GLY A 139 2.34 11.02 11.76
CA GLY A 139 0.96 10.75 12.12
C GLY A 139 0.34 9.52 11.44
N ARG A 140 1.08 8.84 10.54
CA ARG A 140 0.62 7.56 9.98
C ARG A 140 0.71 6.44 11.01
N VAL A 141 -0.12 5.43 10.81
CA VAL A 141 -0.12 4.23 11.66
C VAL A 141 -0.09 2.99 10.78
N TYR A 142 0.90 2.14 10.98
CA TYR A 142 0.96 0.84 10.33
C TYR A 142 0.49 -0.24 11.30
N LEU A 143 -0.58 -0.95 10.94
CA LEU A 143 -1.02 -2.14 11.65
C LEU A 143 -0.47 -3.38 10.94
N HIS A 144 0.09 -4.31 11.71
CA HIS A 144 0.50 -5.63 11.24
C HIS A 144 -0.15 -6.72 12.10
N LEU A 145 -0.87 -7.66 11.48
CA LEU A 145 -1.48 -8.81 12.13
C LEU A 145 -0.57 -10.04 12.03
N ASN A 146 -0.56 -10.87 13.07
CA ASN A 146 0.32 -12.04 13.15
C ASN A 146 -0.05 -13.16 12.17
N GLN A 147 -1.28 -13.15 11.64
CA GLN A 147 -1.75 -14.11 10.64
C GLN A 147 -2.43 -13.38 9.49
N PRO A 148 -2.34 -13.91 8.25
CA PRO A 148 -3.17 -13.45 7.15
C PRO A 148 -4.64 -13.87 7.36
N ALA A 149 -5.54 -13.26 6.59
CA ALA A 149 -6.91 -13.73 6.55
C ALA A 149 -6.97 -15.18 6.01
N ALA A 150 -7.98 -15.93 6.47
CA ALA A 150 -8.20 -17.29 5.96
C ALA A 150 -8.46 -17.26 4.44
N ALA A 151 -8.15 -18.35 3.74
CA ALA A 151 -8.37 -18.45 2.31
C ALA A 151 -9.83 -18.13 1.94
N GLY A 152 -10.03 -17.27 0.93
CA GLY A 152 -11.36 -16.80 0.54
C GLY A 152 -11.98 -15.78 1.49
N ARG A 153 -11.20 -15.15 2.38
CA ARG A 153 -11.60 -14.05 3.25
C ARG A 153 -10.59 -12.90 3.12
N ALA A 154 -11.03 -11.69 3.48
CA ALA A 154 -10.17 -10.52 3.55
C ALA A 154 -10.30 -9.86 4.93
N TYR A 155 -9.26 -9.16 5.38
CA TYR A 155 -9.43 -8.24 6.49
C TYR A 155 -10.03 -6.93 5.97
N GLN A 156 -10.95 -6.37 6.74
CA GLN A 156 -11.45 -5.02 6.51
C GLN A 156 -11.16 -4.16 7.72
N MET A 157 -10.61 -2.98 7.45
CA MET A 157 -10.27 -1.98 8.43
C MET A 157 -11.41 -0.98 8.58
N TRP A 158 -11.70 -0.60 9.82
CA TRP A 158 -12.77 0.33 10.15
C TRP A 158 -12.26 1.43 11.08
N ARG A 159 -12.76 2.65 10.90
CA ARG A 159 -12.75 3.69 11.92
C ARG A 159 -14.11 3.70 12.60
N ILE A 160 -14.14 3.68 13.91
CA ILE A 160 -15.37 3.80 14.68
C ILE A 160 -15.64 5.29 14.95
N GLN A 161 -16.75 5.79 14.43
CA GLN A 161 -17.25 7.14 14.72
C GLN A 161 -18.54 7.02 15.54
N GLY A 162 -18.43 7.24 16.86
CA GLY A 162 -19.52 6.93 17.80
C GLY A 162 -19.80 5.43 17.80
N SER A 163 -20.96 5.02 17.29
CA SER A 163 -21.33 3.60 17.10
C SER A 163 -21.26 3.15 15.63
N GLN A 164 -20.89 4.03 14.70
CA GLN A 164 -20.87 3.70 13.27
C GLN A 164 -19.46 3.30 12.81
N PRO A 165 -19.30 2.10 12.23
CA PRO A 165 -18.06 1.70 11.58
C PRO A 165 -17.98 2.29 10.17
N ILE A 166 -16.90 3.02 9.89
CA ILE A 166 -16.59 3.59 8.57
C ILE A 166 -15.44 2.79 7.97
N SER A 167 -15.67 2.19 6.80
CA SER A 167 -14.65 1.40 6.10
C SER A 167 -13.45 2.29 5.74
N LEU A 168 -12.25 1.82 6.09
CA LEU A 168 -10.98 2.42 5.68
C LEU A 168 -10.30 1.62 4.56
N GLY A 169 -10.90 0.51 4.11
CA GLY A 169 -10.37 -0.35 3.07
C GLY A 169 -10.10 -1.77 3.53
N MET A 170 -9.66 -2.60 2.59
CA MET A 170 -9.41 -4.03 2.78
C MET A 170 -7.94 -4.37 2.57
N PHE A 171 -7.51 -5.48 3.16
CA PHE A 171 -6.20 -6.06 2.90
C PHE A 171 -6.23 -7.58 3.04
N GLU A 172 -5.62 -8.25 2.07
CA GLU A 172 -5.49 -9.72 2.05
C GLU A 172 -4.22 -10.19 2.78
N GLY A 173 -3.21 -9.32 2.86
CA GLY A 173 -1.99 -9.57 3.60
C GLY A 173 -2.14 -9.33 5.11
N GLN A 174 -1.01 -9.13 5.76
CA GLN A 174 -0.94 -8.92 7.20
C GLN A 174 -0.83 -7.44 7.59
N GLY A 175 -0.52 -6.56 6.64
CA GLY A 175 -0.22 -5.16 6.90
C GLY A 175 -1.27 -4.20 6.33
N PHE A 176 -1.57 -3.12 7.06
CA PHE A 176 -2.38 -2.01 6.58
C PHE A 176 -1.78 -0.68 7.05
N LEU A 177 -1.59 0.27 6.12
CA LEU A 177 -1.11 1.61 6.43
C LEU A 177 -2.28 2.58 6.50
N LEU A 178 -2.43 3.22 7.65
CA LEU A 178 -3.45 4.22 7.95
C LEU A 178 -2.85 5.63 7.87
N SER A 179 -3.59 6.54 7.26
CA SER A 179 -3.27 7.97 7.15
C SER A 179 -4.52 8.82 7.41
N GLY A 180 -4.33 10.09 7.80
CA GLY A 180 -5.43 11.04 7.97
C GLY A 180 -6.40 10.71 9.11
N LEU A 181 -5.95 9.98 10.14
CA LEU A 181 -6.80 9.67 11.29
C LEU A 181 -6.81 10.82 12.31
N PRO A 182 -7.97 11.16 12.88
CA PRO A 182 -8.03 12.11 14.00
C PRO A 182 -7.34 11.53 15.24
N ALA A 183 -6.78 12.40 16.08
CA ALA A 183 -6.19 11.98 17.35
C ALA A 183 -7.26 11.30 18.24
N GLY A 184 -6.91 10.17 18.88
CA GLY A 184 -7.86 9.41 19.69
C GLY A 184 -8.78 8.49 18.90
N ALA A 185 -8.62 8.36 17.57
CA ALA A 185 -9.48 7.54 16.74
C ALA A 185 -9.50 6.08 17.19
N THR A 186 -10.69 5.48 17.29
CA THR A 186 -10.83 4.04 17.48
C THR A 186 -10.85 3.36 16.13
N ILE A 187 -9.96 2.39 15.93
CA ILE A 187 -9.96 1.50 14.76
C ILE A 187 -10.44 0.11 15.15
N ALA A 188 -10.97 -0.61 14.17
CA ALA A 188 -11.35 -2.00 14.31
C ALA A 188 -10.96 -2.80 13.06
N VAL A 189 -10.70 -4.10 13.24
CA VAL A 189 -10.47 -5.03 12.13
C VAL A 189 -11.45 -6.18 12.24
N SER A 190 -12.14 -6.49 11.14
CA SER A 190 -13.02 -7.65 11.01
C SER A 190 -12.57 -8.54 9.85
N VAL A 191 -13.09 -9.77 9.83
CA VAL A 191 -12.84 -10.74 8.75
C VAL A 191 -14.06 -10.77 7.86
N GLU A 192 -13.92 -10.39 6.60
CA GLU A 192 -15.02 -10.16 5.67
C GLU A 192 -14.96 -11.10 4.46
N PRO A 193 -16.08 -11.26 3.71
CA PRO A 193 -16.05 -11.92 2.41
C PRO A 193 -15.09 -11.22 1.42
N PRO A 194 -14.71 -11.90 0.32
CA PRO A 194 -13.98 -11.25 -0.76
C PRO A 194 -14.77 -10.04 -1.29
N GLY A 195 -14.10 -8.91 -1.48
CA GLY A 195 -14.75 -7.65 -1.86
C GLY A 195 -15.27 -6.81 -0.68
N GLY A 196 -15.21 -7.34 0.54
CA GLY A 196 -15.51 -6.60 1.78
C GLY A 196 -17.00 -6.53 2.07
N SER A 197 -17.38 -5.59 2.92
CA SER A 197 -18.76 -5.39 3.34
C SER A 197 -19.04 -3.92 3.65
N PRO A 198 -20.31 -3.48 3.55
CA PRO A 198 -20.72 -2.12 3.93
C PRO A 198 -20.73 -1.91 5.44
N GLN A 199 -20.88 -2.99 6.21
CA GLN A 199 -20.77 -3.03 7.67
C GLN A 199 -20.05 -4.32 8.08
N PRO A 200 -19.43 -4.38 9.27
CA PRO A 200 -18.77 -5.58 9.75
C PRO A 200 -19.74 -6.78 9.79
N THR A 201 -19.43 -7.87 9.09
CA THR A 201 -20.25 -9.10 9.12
C THR A 201 -19.80 -10.07 10.21
N THR A 202 -18.59 -9.88 10.75
CA THR A 202 -18.04 -10.65 11.85
C THR A 202 -17.74 -9.76 13.05
N THR A 203 -17.69 -10.37 14.24
CA THR A 203 -17.18 -9.67 15.42
C THR A 203 -15.75 -9.22 15.16
N PRO A 204 -15.41 -7.93 15.38
CA PRO A 204 -14.05 -7.45 15.19
C PRO A 204 -13.04 -8.28 15.98
N ILE A 205 -12.00 -8.71 15.28
CA ILE A 205 -10.88 -9.46 15.88
C ILE A 205 -9.92 -8.52 16.61
N LEU A 206 -9.98 -7.22 16.32
CA LEU A 206 -9.22 -6.17 16.96
C LEU A 206 -10.08 -4.92 17.08
N VAL A 207 -10.02 -4.26 18.23
CA VAL A 207 -10.49 -2.89 18.44
C VAL A 207 -9.40 -2.16 19.23
N GLN A 208 -8.90 -1.05 18.70
CA GLN A 208 -7.78 -0.32 19.27
C GLN A 208 -8.01 1.19 19.18
N GLN A 209 -7.84 1.89 20.29
CA GLN A 209 -7.78 3.35 20.27
C GLN A 209 -6.37 3.82 19.93
N LEU A 210 -6.27 4.74 18.98
CA LEU A 210 -5.02 5.36 18.54
C LEU A 210 -4.76 6.63 19.34
#